data_AF-A0A2D5Z902-F1
#
_entry.id   AF-A0A2D5Z902-F1
#
_cell.length_a   1.000
_cell.length_b   1.000
_cell.length_c   1.000
_cell.angle_alpha   90.00
_cell.angle_beta   90.00
_cell.angle_gamma   90.00
#
_symmetry.space_group_name_H-M   'P 1'
#
loop_
_entity.id
_entity.type
_entity.pdbx_description
1 polymer ?
#
loop_
_entity_poly.entity_id
_entity_poly.type
_entity_poly.pdbx_seq_one_letter_code
_entity_poly.pdbx_strand_id
1 'polypeptide(L)'
;RETIDRAISYVRRCQNVTDGGFRYMLRPGGSAFPRSAAGVASLYYSGVYDDQSVATGLDYLLRQKRQSPRQTMGHYFYGHYYAVQAMYLAGGKYWSEWYPWIREELLRRQDDKGRWSSSHGDAYGTSMALLILQVPNRLLPIFQR
;
A
#
# COMPACT_ATOMS: atom_id res chain seq x y z
N ARG A 1 2.85 4.72 -25.54
CA ARG A 1 1.68 5.42 -24.96
C ARG A 1 0.49 4.45 -24.83
N GLU A 2 0.02 3.86 -25.94
CA GLU A 2 -1.07 2.86 -25.94
C GLU A 2 -0.92 1.72 -24.91
N THR A 3 0.29 1.17 -24.75
CA THR A 3 0.55 0.10 -23.78
C THR A 3 0.30 0.52 -22.32
N ILE A 4 0.65 1.75 -21.95
CA ILE A 4 0.45 2.29 -20.60
C ILE A 4 -1.04 2.53 -20.36
N ASP A 5 -1.75 3.09 -21.34
CA ASP A 5 -3.19 3.32 -21.26
C ASP A 5 -3.96 2.00 -21.06
N ARG A 6 -3.53 0.94 -21.77
CA ARG A 6 -4.06 -0.42 -21.57
C ARG A 6 -3.76 -0.98 -20.19
N ALA A 7 -2.55 -0.75 -19.65
CA ALA A 7 -2.17 -1.19 -18.31
C ALA A 7 -3.01 -0.48 -17.23
N ILE A 8 -3.20 0.84 -17.34
CA ILE A 8 -4.06 1.63 -16.45
C ILE A 8 -5.49 1.09 -16.50
N SER A 9 -6.03 0.87 -17.71
CA SER A 9 -7.37 0.30 -17.89
C SER A 9 -7.51 -1.07 -17.24
N TYR A 10 -6.49 -1.93 -17.37
CA TYR A 10 -6.48 -3.24 -16.71
C TYR A 10 -6.54 -3.11 -15.18
N VAL A 11 -5.72 -2.24 -14.59
CA VAL A 11 -5.69 -2.03 -13.14
C VAL A 11 -7.03 -1.49 -12.63
N ARG A 12 -7.64 -0.51 -13.32
CA ARG A 12 -8.98 0.01 -13.00
C ARG A 12 -10.03 -1.10 -13.00
N ARG A 13 -10.00 -1.99 -14.01
CA ARG A 13 -10.93 -3.12 -14.11
C ARG A 13 -10.74 -4.19 -13.04
N CYS A 14 -9.58 -4.25 -12.40
CA CYS A 14 -9.36 -5.11 -11.23
C CYS A 14 -10.02 -4.56 -9.96
N GLN A 15 -10.44 -3.29 -9.93
CA GLN A 15 -11.12 -2.74 -8.77
C GLN A 15 -12.53 -3.36 -8.61
N ASN A 16 -12.90 -3.63 -7.37
CA ASN A 16 -14.26 -4.03 -7.00
C ASN A 16 -15.03 -2.78 -6.58
N VAL A 17 -16.06 -2.44 -7.35
CA VAL A 17 -16.83 -1.19 -7.17
C VAL A 17 -17.55 -1.14 -5.81
N THR A 18 -17.87 -2.31 -5.25
CA THR A 18 -18.62 -2.41 -3.98
C THR A 18 -17.82 -2.02 -2.75
N ASP A 19 -16.51 -2.24 -2.74
CA ASP A 19 -15.67 -1.96 -1.56
C ASP A 19 -14.49 -1.00 -1.85
N GLY A 20 -14.18 -0.73 -3.12
CA GLY A 20 -13.07 0.10 -3.57
C GLY A 20 -11.71 -0.62 -3.57
N GLY A 21 -11.65 -1.87 -3.12
CA GLY A 21 -10.44 -2.67 -3.12
C GLY A 21 -10.16 -3.32 -4.49
N PHE A 22 -9.00 -3.95 -4.62
CA PHE A 22 -8.57 -4.57 -5.88
C PHE A 22 -8.42 -6.08 -5.74
N ARG A 23 -8.91 -6.78 -6.78
CA ARG A 23 -8.67 -8.21 -7.00
C ARG A 23 -7.33 -8.42 -7.72
N TYR A 24 -6.83 -9.66 -7.77
CA TYR A 24 -5.51 -9.97 -8.37
C TYR A 24 -5.45 -9.81 -9.89
N MET A 25 -6.51 -10.24 -10.56
CA MET A 25 -6.63 -10.28 -12.02
C MET A 25 -8.11 -10.20 -12.39
N LEU A 26 -8.44 -9.94 -13.65
CA LEU A 26 -9.83 -9.75 -14.11
C LEU A 26 -10.79 -10.91 -13.82
N ARG A 27 -10.28 -12.09 -13.44
CA ARG A 27 -11.14 -13.18 -12.96
C ARG A 27 -11.92 -12.75 -11.70
N PRO A 28 -13.15 -13.27 -11.51
CA PRO A 28 -13.91 -13.00 -10.28
C PRO A 28 -13.09 -13.33 -9.02
N GLY A 29 -13.14 -12.45 -8.02
CA GLY A 29 -12.43 -12.63 -6.77
C GLY A 29 -12.56 -11.44 -5.83
N GLY A 30 -12.40 -11.70 -4.54
CA GLY A 30 -12.47 -10.66 -3.51
C GLY A 30 -11.25 -9.72 -3.51
N SER A 31 -11.47 -8.52 -2.99
CA SER A 31 -10.41 -7.56 -2.70
C SER A 31 -9.48 -8.09 -1.62
N ALA A 32 -8.20 -7.71 -1.65
CA ALA A 32 -7.33 -7.87 -0.49
C ALA A 32 -6.38 -6.68 -0.34
N PHE A 33 -6.02 -6.39 0.90
CA PHE A 33 -5.17 -5.26 1.25
C PHE A 33 -3.88 -5.16 0.42
N PRO A 34 -3.02 -6.20 0.29
CA PRO A 34 -1.74 -6.04 -0.41
C PRO A 34 -1.90 -5.72 -1.89
N ARG A 35 -2.89 -6.35 -2.54
CA ARG A 35 -3.21 -6.13 -3.96
C ARG A 35 -3.84 -4.76 -4.19
N SER A 36 -4.67 -4.31 -3.25
CA SER A 36 -5.26 -2.97 -3.29
C SER A 36 -4.21 -1.89 -3.13
N ALA A 37 -3.26 -2.08 -2.22
CA ALA A 37 -2.15 -1.15 -2.01
C ALA A 37 -1.29 -1.03 -3.28
N ALA A 38 -0.91 -2.16 -3.87
CA ALA A 38 -0.16 -2.20 -5.12
C ALA A 38 -0.96 -1.58 -6.29
N GLY A 39 -2.26 -1.81 -6.37
CA GLY A 39 -3.13 -1.24 -7.41
C GLY A 39 -3.19 0.27 -7.36
N VAL A 40 -3.47 0.86 -6.19
CA VAL A 40 -3.50 2.32 -6.00
C VAL A 40 -2.13 2.93 -6.27
N ALA A 41 -1.06 2.33 -5.74
CA ALA A 41 0.29 2.81 -5.99
C ALA A 41 0.65 2.77 -7.49
N SER A 42 0.29 1.70 -8.20
CA SER A 42 0.51 1.59 -9.66
C SER A 42 -0.22 2.67 -10.45
N LEU A 43 -1.46 3.02 -10.07
CA LEU A 43 -2.20 4.12 -10.68
C LEU A 43 -1.46 5.45 -10.49
N TYR A 44 -0.99 5.72 -9.27
CA TYR A 44 -0.18 6.91 -9.01
C TYR A 44 1.12 6.94 -9.85
N TYR A 45 1.85 5.83 -9.90
CA TYR A 45 3.10 5.76 -10.68
C TYR A 45 2.88 5.96 -12.18
N SER A 46 1.68 5.63 -12.66
CA SER A 46 1.29 5.84 -14.06
C SER A 46 0.79 7.27 -14.35
N GLY A 47 0.85 8.18 -13.37
CA GLY A 47 0.42 9.57 -13.52
C GLY A 47 -1.09 9.79 -13.35
N VAL A 48 -1.81 8.81 -12.80
CA VAL A 48 -3.24 8.91 -12.50
C VAL A 48 -3.41 9.39 -11.06
N TYR A 49 -3.69 10.69 -10.89
CA TYR A 49 -3.82 11.32 -9.58
C TYR A 49 -5.28 11.59 -9.18
N ASP A 50 -6.02 12.29 -10.04
CA ASP A 50 -7.43 12.68 -9.81
C ASP A 50 -8.38 11.70 -10.49
N ASP A 51 -8.51 10.50 -9.91
CA ASP A 51 -9.38 9.44 -10.44
C ASP A 51 -10.21 8.79 -9.33
N GLN A 52 -11.47 8.49 -9.64
CA GLN A 52 -12.39 7.85 -8.69
C GLN A 52 -11.85 6.51 -8.17
N SER A 53 -11.12 5.75 -9.00
CA SER A 53 -10.48 4.49 -8.60
C SER A 53 -9.38 4.70 -7.57
N VAL A 54 -8.61 5.79 -7.68
CA VAL A 54 -7.61 6.17 -6.68
C VAL A 54 -8.30 6.57 -5.39
N ALA A 55 -9.29 7.46 -5.44
CA ALA A 55 -10.01 7.95 -4.25
C ALA A 55 -10.65 6.80 -3.45
N THR A 56 -11.42 5.94 -4.12
CA THR A 56 -12.09 4.79 -3.48
C THR A 56 -11.11 3.72 -2.99
N GLY A 57 -9.98 3.55 -3.71
CA GLY A 57 -8.89 2.67 -3.29
C GLY A 57 -8.19 3.14 -2.04
N LEU A 58 -7.89 4.44 -1.94
CA LEU A 58 -7.32 5.04 -0.72
C LEU A 58 -8.25 4.90 0.48
N ASP A 59 -9.55 5.14 0.29
CA ASP A 59 -10.55 4.96 1.34
C ASP A 59 -10.64 3.49 1.79
N TYR A 60 -10.55 2.53 0.86
CA TYR A 60 -10.45 1.11 1.20
C TYR A 60 -9.21 0.84 2.07
N LEU A 61 -8.04 1.34 1.68
CA LEU A 61 -6.80 1.14 2.44
C LEU A 61 -6.90 1.74 3.85
N LEU A 62 -7.43 2.94 4.02
CA LEU A 62 -7.66 3.55 5.34
C LEU A 62 -8.57 2.69 6.23
N ARG A 63 -9.64 2.10 5.66
CA ARG A 63 -10.50 1.17 6.39
C ARG A 63 -9.74 -0.10 6.82
N GLN A 64 -8.87 -0.64 5.95
CA GLN A 64 -8.07 -1.82 6.25
C GLN A 64 -7.09 -1.62 7.42
N LYS A 65 -6.61 -0.38 7.66
CA LYS A 65 -5.80 -0.07 8.85
C LYS A 65 -6.48 -0.47 10.16
N ARG A 66 -7.80 -0.27 10.25
CA ARG A 66 -8.61 -0.56 11.46
C ARG A 66 -8.93 -2.04 11.61
N GLN A 67 -8.85 -2.79 10.51
CA GLN A 67 -9.15 -4.21 10.44
C GLN A 67 -7.90 -5.08 10.59
N SER A 68 -6.82 -4.58 11.21
CA SER A 68 -5.59 -5.36 11.43
C SER A 68 -5.54 -5.95 12.85
N PRO A 69 -6.21 -7.07 13.15
CA PRO A 69 -5.79 -7.94 14.23
C PRO A 69 -4.79 -8.95 13.66
N ARG A 70 -3.54 -8.85 14.11
CA ARG A 70 -2.62 -10.00 14.28
C ARG A 70 -2.44 -10.94 13.07
N GLN A 71 -1.33 -10.76 12.38
CA GLN A 71 -0.54 -11.81 11.70
C GLN A 71 -1.18 -12.60 10.52
N THR A 72 -2.48 -12.49 10.22
CA THR A 72 -3.13 -13.36 9.23
C THR A 72 -3.30 -12.77 7.83
N MET A 73 -2.82 -11.55 7.57
CA MET A 73 -2.76 -11.03 6.20
C MET A 73 -1.47 -11.53 5.54
N GLY A 74 -1.58 -12.49 4.62
CA GLY A 74 -0.48 -12.81 3.71
C GLY A 74 0.08 -11.53 3.08
N HIS A 75 1.40 -11.44 2.95
CA HIS A 75 2.10 -10.27 2.39
C HIS A 75 1.96 -8.95 3.17
N TYR A 76 1.93 -9.00 4.51
CA TYR A 76 1.87 -7.82 5.39
C TYR A 76 2.85 -6.69 5.01
N PHE A 77 4.16 -6.97 5.00
CA PHE A 77 5.19 -5.95 4.73
C PHE A 77 5.08 -5.39 3.31
N TYR A 78 4.86 -6.26 2.33
CA TYR A 78 4.62 -5.87 0.93
C TYR A 78 3.42 -4.92 0.81
N GLY A 79 2.30 -5.26 1.45
CA GLY A 79 1.10 -4.43 1.41
C GLY A 79 1.33 -3.05 2.04
N HIS A 80 1.98 -3.01 3.21
CA HIS A 80 2.28 -1.75 3.88
C HIS A 80 3.32 -0.91 3.13
N TYR A 81 4.28 -1.54 2.44
CA TYR A 81 5.25 -0.86 1.58
C TYR A 81 4.59 -0.10 0.43
N TYR A 82 3.62 -0.69 -0.27
CA TYR A 82 2.87 0.04 -1.30
C TYR A 82 1.87 1.03 -0.71
N ALA A 83 1.21 0.67 0.40
CA ALA A 83 0.21 1.53 1.01
C ALA A 83 0.83 2.83 1.51
N VAL A 84 2.00 2.79 2.17
CA VAL A 84 2.65 4.02 2.65
C VAL A 84 3.02 4.95 1.49
N GLN A 85 3.39 4.40 0.33
CA GLN A 85 3.68 5.19 -0.88
C GLN A 85 2.43 5.84 -1.45
N ALA A 86 1.34 5.08 -1.60
CA ALA A 86 0.07 5.61 -2.05
C ALA A 86 -0.45 6.73 -1.13
N MET A 87 -0.37 6.51 0.18
CA MET A 87 -0.80 7.48 1.19
C MET A 87 0.07 8.73 1.20
N TYR A 88 1.38 8.58 1.00
CA TYR A 88 2.31 9.71 0.88
C TYR A 88 2.01 10.56 -0.36
N LEU A 89 1.83 9.91 -1.52
CA LEU A 89 1.53 10.60 -2.78
C LEU A 89 0.19 11.33 -2.71
N ALA A 90 -0.83 10.68 -2.12
CA ALA A 90 -2.13 11.29 -1.84
C ALA A 90 -2.03 12.51 -0.90
N GLY A 91 -1.12 12.47 0.07
CA GLY A 91 -0.95 13.55 1.04
C GLY A 91 -2.18 13.80 1.91
N GLY A 92 -2.30 15.00 2.46
CA GLY A 92 -3.47 15.44 3.24
C GLY A 92 -3.87 14.46 4.34
N LYS A 93 -5.18 14.19 4.45
CA LYS A 93 -5.75 13.27 5.46
C LYS A 93 -5.16 11.85 5.36
N TYR A 94 -4.88 11.38 4.14
CA TYR A 94 -4.39 10.02 3.90
C TYR A 94 -3.02 9.83 4.52
N TRP A 95 -2.09 10.75 4.27
CA TRP A 95 -0.76 10.73 4.88
C TRP A 95 -0.82 10.94 6.40
N SER A 96 -1.56 11.95 6.86
CA SER A 96 -1.62 12.31 8.28
C SER A 96 -2.23 11.20 9.15
N GLU A 97 -3.15 10.41 8.61
CA GLU A 97 -3.75 9.28 9.33
C GLU A 97 -2.96 7.98 9.22
N TRP A 98 -2.27 7.75 8.08
CA TRP A 98 -1.59 6.48 7.83
C TRP A 98 -0.21 6.42 8.46
N TYR A 99 0.63 7.44 8.24
CA TYR A 99 2.04 7.35 8.60
C TYR A 99 2.28 7.22 10.11
N PRO A 100 1.67 8.06 10.99
CA PRO A 100 1.83 7.89 12.42
C PRO A 100 1.39 6.50 12.89
N TRP A 101 0.30 5.98 12.33
CA TRP A 101 -0.21 4.67 12.69
C TRP A 101 0.73 3.51 12.30
N ILE A 102 1.21 3.48 11.05
CA ILE A 102 2.10 2.38 10.61
C ILE A 102 3.46 2.46 11.29
N ARG A 103 3.94 3.67 11.60
CA ARG A 103 5.16 3.86 12.41
C ARG A 103 5.02 3.19 13.77
N GLU A 104 3.97 3.50 14.52
CA GLU A 104 3.74 2.89 15.84
C GLU A 104 3.54 1.38 15.77
N GLU A 105 2.85 0.89 14.74
CA GLU A 105 2.67 -0.54 14.53
C GLU A 105 3.99 -1.27 14.24
N LEU A 106 4.87 -0.68 13.44
CA LEU A 106 6.19 -1.27 13.17
C LEU A 106 7.09 -1.20 14.40
N LEU A 107 7.13 -0.09 15.14
CA LEU A 107 7.92 0.02 16.37
C LEU A 107 7.50 -1.02 17.41
N ARG A 108 6.19 -1.26 17.58
CA ARG A 108 5.68 -2.31 18.48
C ARG A 108 6.00 -3.74 18.03
N ARG A 109 6.31 -3.95 16.75
CA ARG A 109 6.62 -5.26 16.17
C ARG A 109 8.11 -5.56 16.08
N GLN A 110 8.96 -4.57 16.31
CA GLN A 110 10.41 -4.77 16.28
C GLN A 110 10.82 -5.68 17.44
N ASP A 111 11.64 -6.69 17.17
CA ASP A 111 12.19 -7.54 18.22
C ASP A 111 13.34 -6.84 18.99
N ASP A 112 13.81 -7.48 20.05
CA ASP A 112 14.93 -7.01 20.89
C ASP A 112 16.26 -6.86 20.13
N LYS A 113 16.41 -7.55 19.00
CA LYS A 113 17.56 -7.46 18.10
C LYS A 113 17.35 -6.44 16.97
N GLY A 114 16.27 -5.68 17.01
CA GLY A 114 15.98 -4.64 16.03
C GLY A 114 15.39 -5.13 14.72
N ARG A 115 14.91 -6.38 14.65
CA ARG A 115 14.45 -7.05 13.41
C ARG A 115 12.93 -7.10 13.33
N TRP A 116 12.43 -7.32 12.11
CA TRP A 116 11.03 -7.60 11.84
C TRP A 116 10.89 -8.97 11.18
N SER A 117 10.28 -9.92 11.91
CA SER A 117 10.11 -11.28 11.39
C SER A 117 9.02 -11.35 10.32
N SER A 118 9.29 -12.13 9.27
CA SER A 118 8.39 -12.36 8.15
C SER A 118 8.45 -13.81 7.72
N SER A 119 7.34 -14.34 7.19
CA SER A 119 7.31 -15.65 6.51
C SER A 119 8.23 -15.73 5.29
N HIS A 120 8.71 -14.59 4.78
CA HIS A 120 9.67 -14.50 3.67
C HIS A 120 11.11 -14.23 4.14
N GLY A 121 11.37 -14.36 5.46
CA GLY A 121 12.68 -14.17 6.09
C GLY A 121 12.85 -12.82 6.76
N ASP A 122 13.66 -12.80 7.84
CA ASP A 122 13.90 -11.60 8.66
C ASP A 122 14.57 -10.47 7.87
N ALA A 123 15.47 -10.80 6.94
CA ALA A 123 16.12 -9.79 6.09
C ALA A 123 15.09 -9.03 5.23
N TYR A 124 14.12 -9.75 4.67
CA TYR A 124 13.03 -9.16 3.89
C TYR A 124 12.13 -8.27 4.76
N GLY A 125 11.65 -8.81 5.90
CA GLY A 125 10.76 -8.06 6.80
C GLY A 125 11.42 -6.80 7.34
N THR A 126 12.68 -6.90 7.77
CA THR A 126 13.48 -5.78 8.28
C THR A 126 13.71 -4.73 7.20
N SER A 127 14.10 -5.13 5.99
CA SER A 127 14.32 -4.19 4.88
C SER A 127 13.05 -3.40 4.54
N MET A 128 11.90 -4.08 4.43
CA MET A 128 10.61 -3.43 4.15
C MET A 128 10.17 -2.49 5.27
N ALA A 129 10.32 -2.90 6.53
CA ALA A 129 10.00 -2.05 7.68
C ALA A 129 10.84 -0.76 7.68
N LEU A 130 12.15 -0.89 7.44
CA LEU A 130 13.05 0.26 7.35
C LEU A 130 12.68 1.20 6.20
N LEU A 131 12.35 0.67 5.02
CA LEU A 131 11.89 1.48 3.89
C LEU A 131 10.62 2.27 4.24
N ILE A 132 9.66 1.63 4.92
CA ILE A 132 8.42 2.30 5.36
C ILE A 132 8.74 3.42 6.38
N LEU A 133 9.59 3.15 7.36
CA LEU A 133 9.95 4.13 8.41
C LEU A 133 10.77 5.32 7.88
N GLN A 134 11.42 5.17 6.72
CA GLN A 134 12.25 6.21 6.12
C GLN A 134 11.51 7.09 5.10
N VAL A 135 10.24 6.82 4.80
CA VAL A 135 9.46 7.62 3.83
C VAL A 135 9.51 9.13 4.14
N PRO A 136 9.42 9.62 5.39
CA PRO A 136 9.51 11.06 5.67
C PRO A 136 10.84 11.70 5.31
N ASN A 137 11.91 10.92 5.20
CA ASN A 137 13.24 11.42 4.80
C ASN A 137 13.32 11.66 3.29
N ARG A 138 12.34 11.18 2.51
CA ARG A 138 12.20 11.42 1.05
C ARG A 138 13.44 11.06 0.24
N LEU A 139 14.13 9.99 0.66
CA LEU A 139 15.40 9.57 0.06
C LEU A 139 15.22 8.88 -1.30
N LEU A 140 14.03 8.36 -1.61
CA LEU A 140 13.74 7.74 -2.91
C LEU A 140 13.14 8.76 -3.88
N PRO A 141 13.48 8.71 -5.19
CA PRO A 141 12.96 9.65 -6.20
C PRO A 141 11.43 9.74 -6.23
N ILE A 142 10.74 8.63 -5.93
CA ILE A 142 9.27 8.57 -5.89
C ILE A 142 8.64 9.44 -4.79
N PHE A 143 9.45 9.89 -3.82
CA PHE A 143 9.01 10.77 -2.74
C PHE A 143 9.42 12.24 -2.95
N GLN A 144 10.13 12.52 -4.03
CA GLN A 144 10.51 13.87 -4.45
C GLN A 144 9.36 14.44 -5.27
N ARG A 145 8.83 15.58 -4.83
CA ARG A 145 7.76 16.34 -5.51
C ARG A 145 8.37 17.51 -6.25
#